data_AF-B2TMW4-F1
#
_entry.id   AF-B2TMW4-F1
#
_cell.length_a   1.000
_cell.length_b   1.000
_cell.length_c   1.000
_cell.angle_alpha   90.00
_cell.angle_beta   90.00
_cell.angle_gamma   90.00
#
_symmetry.space_group_name_H-M   'P 1'
#
loop_
_entity.id
_entity.type
_entity.pdbx_description
1 polymer ?
#
loop_
_entity_poly.entity_id
_entity_poly.type
_entity_poly.pdbx_seq_one_letter_code
_entity_poly.pdbx_strand_id
1 'polypeptide(L)' 'MCKYCEGEYGKTFKIEQSSDNTESITEGFISNTKDDKVAGIVLLKHGTAFGVFDIPYCPFCGRKLRS' A
#
# COMPACT_ATOMS: atom_id res chain seq x y z
N MET A 1 5.71 16.84 -2.11
CA MET A 1 5.29 15.81 -1.14
C MET A 1 5.24 14.47 -1.87
N CYS A 2 5.49 13.32 -1.21
CA CYS A 2 5.38 12.02 -1.89
C CYS A 2 3.91 11.69 -2.16
N LYS A 3 3.54 11.49 -3.43
CA LYS A 3 2.14 11.19 -3.86
C LYS A 3 1.56 9.89 -3.27
N TYR A 4 2.42 8.98 -2.82
CA TYR A 4 2.02 7.73 -2.17
C TYR A 4 1.84 7.88 -0.66
N CYS A 5 2.23 9.02 -0.08
CA CYS A 5 2.06 9.34 1.34
C CYS A 5 1.09 10.50 1.56
N GLU A 6 0.43 10.96 0.50
CA GLU A 6 -0.43 12.13 0.54
C GLU A 6 -1.82 11.70 0.99
N GLY A 7 -2.34 12.36 2.03
CA GLY A 7 -3.64 12.02 2.62
C GLY A 7 -3.61 10.76 3.50
N GLU A 8 -4.81 10.26 3.79
CA GLU A 8 -5.02 9.03 4.58
C GLU A 8 -4.85 7.77 3.72
N TYR A 9 -5.13 7.90 2.42
CA TYR A 9 -4.94 6.87 1.41
C TYR A 9 -4.00 7.40 0.33
N GLY A 10 -2.81 6.82 0.25
CA GLY A 10 -1.85 7.13 -0.79
C GLY A 10 -2.35 6.77 -2.18
N LYS A 11 -1.75 7.36 -3.21
CA LYS A 11 -2.05 7.00 -4.60
C LYS A 11 -1.88 5.49 -4.85
N THR A 12 -2.82 4.88 -5.56
CA THR A 12 -2.70 3.50 -6.03
C THR A 12 -1.48 3.32 -6.95
N PHE A 13 -0.78 2.22 -6.77
CA PHE A 13 0.33 1.78 -7.62
C PHE A 13 0.05 0.39 -8.17
N LYS A 14 0.58 0.12 -9.36
CA LYS A 14 0.49 -1.19 -9.99
C LYS A 14 1.49 -2.15 -9.35
N ILE A 15 1.08 -3.39 -9.21
CA ILE A 15 1.92 -4.49 -8.79
C ILE A 15 2.17 -5.33 -10.03
N GLU A 16 3.44 -5.34 -10.47
CA GLU A 16 3.85 -6.17 -11.60
C GLU A 16 3.71 -7.65 -11.22
N GLN A 17 3.22 -8.44 -12.16
CA GLN A 17 3.00 -9.85 -11.92
C GLN A 17 4.31 -10.63 -12.07
N SER A 18 4.65 -11.41 -11.04
CA SER A 18 5.63 -12.48 -11.19
C SER A 18 5.03 -13.59 -12.06
N SER A 19 5.88 -14.34 -12.76
CA SER A 19 5.48 -15.52 -13.55
C SER A 19 4.72 -16.57 -12.71
N ASP A 20 4.93 -16.57 -11.39
CA ASP A 20 4.29 -17.49 -10.44
C ASP A 20 3.03 -16.90 -9.77
N ASN A 21 2.57 -15.72 -10.19
CA ASN A 21 1.52 -15.00 -9.49
C ASN A 21 0.11 -15.55 -9.80
N THR A 22 -0.30 -16.58 -9.06
CA THR A 22 -1.64 -17.19 -9.14
C THR A 22 -2.73 -16.33 -8.51
N GLU A 23 -2.35 -15.38 -7.65
CA GLU A 23 -3.27 -14.66 -6.76
C GLU A 23 -4.02 -13.51 -7.46
N SER A 24 -3.62 -13.13 -8.68
CA SER A 24 -4.22 -12.03 -9.48
C SER A 24 -4.22 -10.66 -8.76
N ILE A 25 -3.23 -10.42 -7.92
CA ILE A 25 -3.02 -9.12 -7.28
C ILE A 25 -2.43 -8.18 -8.34
N THR A 26 -3.10 -7.05 -8.58
CA THR A 26 -2.75 -6.13 -9.67
C THR A 26 -2.35 -4.75 -9.19
N GLU A 27 -2.78 -4.38 -7.99
CA GLU A 27 -2.68 -3.01 -7.48
C GLU A 27 -2.49 -3.01 -5.97
N GLY A 28 -1.99 -1.89 -5.45
CA GLY A 28 -1.96 -1.63 -4.02
C GLY A 28 -1.89 -0.14 -3.72
N PHE A 29 -2.13 0.23 -2.47
CA PHE A 29 -1.97 1.61 -1.99
C PHE A 29 -1.51 1.61 -0.54
N ILE A 30 -0.99 2.75 -0.07
CA ILE A 30 -0.60 2.92 1.34
C ILE A 30 -1.80 3.46 2.11
N SER A 31 -2.25 2.74 3.14
CA SER A 31 -3.16 3.23 4.17
C SER A 31 -2.34 3.81 5.31
N ASN A 32 -2.65 5.05 5.69
CA ASN A 32 -2.01 5.75 6.81
C ASN A 32 -3.09 6.60 7.51
N THR A 33 -4.22 5.96 7.83
CA THR A 33 -5.32 6.61 8.54
C THR A 33 -4.90 6.94 9.98
N LYS A 34 -5.61 7.86 10.63
CA LYS A 34 -5.30 8.21 12.03
C LYS A 34 -5.64 7.10 13.03
N ASP A 35 -6.53 6.20 12.65
CA ASP A 35 -6.98 5.08 13.47
C ASP A 35 -6.08 3.84 13.32
N ASP A 36 -5.25 3.79 12.28
CA ASP A 36 -4.27 2.72 12.07
C ASP A 36 -3.14 2.82 13.11
N LYS A 37 -2.90 1.71 13.84
CA LYS A 37 -1.75 1.60 14.75
C LYS A 37 -0.41 1.65 14.02
N VAL A 38 -0.37 1.17 12.79
CA VAL A 38 0.79 1.19 11.89
C VAL A 38 0.26 1.42 10.49
N ALA A 39 0.92 2.26 9.69
CA ALA A 39 0.59 2.39 8.29
C ALA A 39 0.73 1.04 7.57
N GLY A 40 -0.12 0.77 6.59
CA GLY A 40 -0.15 -0.50 5.86
C GLY A 40 -0.11 -0.34 4.35
N ILE A 41 0.38 -1.35 3.64
CA ILE A 41 0.11 -1.52 2.21
C ILE A 41 -1.12 -2.40 2.08
N VAL A 42 -2.18 -1.85 1.49
CA VAL A 42 -3.37 -2.60 1.11
C VAL A 42 -3.16 -3.15 -0.29
N LEU A 43 -3.27 -4.46 -0.44
CA LEU A 43 -3.25 -5.14 -1.74
C LEU A 43 -4.66 -5.26 -2.30
N LEU A 44 -4.79 -5.05 -3.61
CA LEU A 44 -6.04 -5.11 -4.33
C LEU A 44 -6.03 -6.24 -5.37
N LYS A 45 -7.11 -7.01 -5.36
CA LYS A 45 -7.46 -7.99 -6.39
C LYS A 45 -8.74 -7.51 -7.08
N HIS A 46 -8.65 -7.13 -8.35
CA HIS A 46 -9.77 -6.56 -9.11
C HIS A 46 -10.49 -5.41 -8.38
N GLY A 47 -9.73 -4.48 -7.79
CA GLY A 47 -10.27 -3.35 -7.02
C GLY A 47 -10.79 -3.69 -5.62
N THR A 48 -10.72 -4.95 -5.18
CA THR A 48 -11.15 -5.38 -3.84
C THR A 48 -9.95 -5.61 -2.93
N ALA A 49 -10.01 -5.13 -1.69
CA ALA A 49 -8.97 -5.38 -0.70
C ALA A 49 -8.80 -6.88 -0.44
N PHE A 50 -7.58 -7.37 -0.64
CA PHE A 50 -7.21 -8.77 -0.50
C PHE A 50 -6.38 -9.02 0.75
N GLY A 51 -5.49 -8.09 1.10
CA GLY A 51 -4.62 -8.22 2.27
C GLY A 51 -3.97 -6.90 2.66
N VAL A 52 -3.42 -6.87 3.87
CA VAL A 52 -2.71 -5.71 4.43
C VAL A 52 -1.36 -6.15 4.98
N PHE A 53 -0.34 -5.32 4.77
CA PHE A 53 0.99 -5.50 5.33
C PHE A 53 1.42 -4.22 6.04
N ASP A 54 1.77 -4.34 7.32
CA ASP A 54 2.27 -3.20 8.09
C ASP A 54 3.63 -2.74 7.56
N ILE A 55 3.77 -1.43 7.35
CA ILE A 55 5.00 -0.81 6.85
C ILE A 55 5.38 0.43 7.70
N PRO A 56 6.54 0.42 8.38
CA PRO A 56 6.98 1.58 9.16
C PRO A 56 7.52 2.73 8.30
N TYR A 57 7.87 2.46 7.03
CA TYR A 57 8.44 3.45 6.11
C TYR A 57 7.79 3.34 4.73
N CYS A 58 7.68 4.49 4.04
CA CYS A 58 7.20 4.52 2.68
C CYS A 58 8.23 3.84 1.75
N PRO A 59 7.84 2.81 0.97
CA PRO A 59 8.75 2.13 0.06
C PRO A 59 9.20 3.02 -1.11
N PHE A 60 8.50 4.12 -1.40
CA PHE A 60 8.80 5.00 -2.53
C PHE A 60 9.69 6.19 -2.19
N CYS A 61 9.71 6.63 -0.93
CA CYS A 61 10.48 7.82 -0.54
C CYS A 61 11.26 7.66 0.77
N GLY A 62 11.18 6.51 1.45
CA GLY A 62 11.90 6.24 2.70
C GLY A 62 11.40 7.02 3.92
N ARG A 63 10.42 7.92 3.77
CA ARG A 63 9.84 8.66 4.89
C ARG A 63 9.21 7.68 5.88
N LYS A 64 9.48 7.89 7.17
CA LYS A 64 8.77 7.19 8.25
C LYS A 64 7.28 7.48 8.17
N LEU A 65 6.48 6.44 8.01
CA LEU A 65 5.03 6.52 8.11
C LEU A 65 4.66 6.51 9.59
N ARG A 66 3.43 6.90 9.96
CA ARG A 66 3.10 7.03 11.38
C ARG A 66 3.30 5.68 12.10
N SER A 67 3.98 5.74 13.24
CA SER A 67 4.06 4.69 14.27
C SER A 67 3.07 5.01 15.39
#